data_AF-A0A497HR33-F1
#
_entry.id   AF-A0A497HR33-F1
#
_cell.length_a   1.000
_cell.length_b   1.000
_cell.length_c   1.000
_cell.angle_alpha   90.00
_cell.angle_beta   90.00
_cell.angle_gamma   90.00
#
_symmetry.space_group_name_H-M   'P 1'
#
loop_
_entity.id
_entity.type
_entity.pdbx_description
1 polymer ?
#
loop_
_entity_poly.entity_id
_entity_poly.type
_entity_poly.pdbx_seq_one_letter_code
_entity_poly.pdbx_strand_id
1 'polypeptide(L)'
;MVKKKRIKVKWEGRERAEAERAATSLTAQEEREEEKPLIEEEFFSETEKLIEGRGEEEEEELSLEDIEEVPEGLVEEKVEEEVSEEETEEIEEEQAPEEETEEVEGEELPEEEEEETEEERREEEAARREEERGEIPGDEIKRVLEDLEALTRNLIEKERELLRLSEEHFGDLKMKYEEEKRNLEEERRTLEEEWKRLEEDREELKRREEELGGREKRLEVEEMKLKEEREKLLKMKESIKEKLLEMASSFESEV
;
A
#
# COMPACT_ATOMS: atom_id res chain seq x y z
N MET A 1 -52.74 -39.83 50.70
CA MET A 1 -52.93 -38.70 49.75
C MET A 1 -51.57 -38.17 49.33
N VAL A 2 -51.16 -38.38 48.08
CA VAL A 2 -49.85 -37.92 47.57
C VAL A 2 -50.11 -36.86 46.49
N LYS A 3 -49.69 -35.61 46.74
CA LYS A 3 -49.82 -34.51 45.78
C LYS A 3 -48.68 -34.59 44.76
N LYS A 4 -48.97 -35.07 43.55
CA LYS A 4 -48.06 -34.96 42.39
C LYS A 4 -48.04 -33.52 41.89
N LYS A 5 -46.91 -32.83 42.00
CA LYS A 5 -46.67 -31.54 41.31
C LYS A 5 -46.25 -31.83 39.86
N ARG A 6 -47.01 -31.29 38.90
CA ARG A 6 -46.66 -31.27 37.47
C ARG A 6 -45.70 -30.10 37.23
N ILE A 7 -44.47 -30.40 36.82
CA ILE A 7 -43.53 -29.40 36.29
C ILE A 7 -43.81 -29.29 34.79
N LYS A 8 -44.29 -28.14 34.34
CA LYS A 8 -44.51 -27.82 32.92
C LYS A 8 -43.19 -27.25 32.39
N VAL A 9 -42.44 -28.09 31.67
CA VAL A 9 -41.14 -27.79 31.07
C VAL A 9 -41.36 -26.85 29.88
N LYS A 10 -40.98 -25.57 30.02
CA LYS A 10 -40.96 -24.57 28.93
C LYS A 10 -39.64 -24.64 28.16
N TRP A 11 -39.42 -25.72 27.41
CA TRP A 11 -38.18 -25.88 26.63
C TRP A 11 -38.34 -25.72 25.12
N GLU A 12 -39.55 -25.63 24.58
CA GLU A 12 -39.76 -25.63 23.11
C GLU A 12 -39.73 -24.25 22.43
N GLY A 13 -39.49 -23.16 23.18
CA GLY A 13 -39.52 -21.80 22.64
C GLY A 13 -38.17 -21.19 22.30
N ARG A 14 -37.07 -21.64 22.92
CA ARG A 14 -35.73 -21.08 22.70
C ARG A 14 -35.01 -21.75 21.52
N GLU A 15 -35.11 -23.07 21.42
CA GLU A 15 -34.44 -23.82 20.34
C GLU A 15 -35.04 -23.52 18.95
N ARG A 16 -36.35 -23.25 18.84
CA ARG A 16 -36.95 -22.82 17.57
C ARG A 16 -36.53 -21.41 17.14
N ALA A 17 -36.31 -20.50 18.09
CA ALA A 17 -35.90 -19.13 17.80
C ALA A 17 -34.41 -19.02 17.41
N GLU A 18 -33.57 -19.94 17.91
CA GLU A 18 -32.17 -20.04 17.48
C GLU A 18 -32.04 -20.73 16.12
N ALA A 19 -32.87 -21.73 15.81
CA ALA A 19 -32.89 -22.36 14.50
C ALA A 19 -33.38 -21.42 13.37
N GLU A 20 -34.38 -20.56 13.63
CA GLU A 20 -34.83 -19.57 12.63
C GLU A 20 -33.79 -18.47 12.38
N ARG A 21 -32.97 -18.09 13.37
CA ARG A 21 -31.88 -17.11 13.16
C ARG A 21 -30.68 -17.67 12.40
N ALA A 22 -30.38 -18.96 12.59
CA ALA A 22 -29.32 -19.63 11.84
C ALA A 22 -29.71 -19.84 10.36
N ALA A 23 -31.00 -20.03 10.07
CA ALA A 23 -31.49 -20.17 8.70
C ALA A 23 -31.44 -18.85 7.92
N THR A 24 -31.69 -17.71 8.56
CA THR A 24 -31.64 -16.40 7.90
C THR A 24 -30.23 -15.84 7.73
N SER A 25 -29.23 -16.32 8.50
CA SER A 25 -27.83 -15.93 8.31
C SER A 25 -27.15 -16.68 7.16
N LEU A 26 -27.55 -17.93 6.90
CA LEU A 26 -27.00 -18.73 5.79
C LEU A 26 -27.49 -18.24 4.42
N THR A 27 -28.76 -17.85 4.28
CA THR A 27 -29.29 -17.30 3.01
C THR A 27 -28.74 -15.91 2.69
N ALA A 28 -28.28 -15.16 3.69
CA ALA A 28 -27.64 -13.85 3.49
C ALA A 28 -26.14 -13.96 3.12
N GLN A 29 -25.55 -15.15 3.27
CA GLN A 29 -24.15 -15.41 2.96
C GLN A 29 -23.98 -15.96 1.53
N GLU A 30 -24.96 -16.71 1.00
CA GLU A 30 -24.95 -17.19 -0.39
C GLU A 30 -25.25 -16.08 -1.43
N GLU A 31 -25.99 -15.03 -1.10
CA GLU A 31 -26.28 -13.93 -2.05
C GLU A 31 -25.15 -12.89 -2.17
N ARG A 32 -24.06 -13.02 -1.39
CA ARG A 32 -22.92 -12.06 -1.43
C ARG A 32 -21.71 -12.54 -2.22
N GLU A 33 -21.73 -13.75 -2.77
CA GLU A 33 -20.59 -14.31 -3.51
C GLU A 33 -20.62 -14.04 -5.04
N GLU A 34 -21.66 -13.39 -5.59
CA GLU A 34 -21.81 -13.23 -7.05
C GLU A 34 -21.30 -11.91 -7.68
N GLU A 35 -20.78 -10.95 -6.93
CA GLU A 35 -20.23 -9.71 -7.54
C GLU A 35 -18.80 -9.41 -7.05
N LYS A 36 -17.82 -10.12 -7.62
CA LYS A 36 -16.43 -9.62 -7.72
C LYS A 36 -16.20 -9.17 -9.15
N PRO A 37 -15.76 -7.92 -9.40
CA PRO A 37 -15.34 -7.53 -10.74
C PRO A 37 -14.06 -8.28 -11.09
N LEU A 38 -14.03 -8.91 -12.27
CA LEU A 38 -12.80 -9.36 -12.91
C LEU A 38 -11.93 -8.12 -13.18
N ILE A 39 -10.89 -7.92 -12.38
CA ILE A 39 -9.79 -7.01 -12.70
C ILE A 39 -8.64 -7.88 -13.18
N GLU A 40 -8.23 -7.60 -14.41
CA GLU A 40 -7.31 -8.31 -15.29
C GLU A 40 -6.01 -8.81 -14.63
N GLU A 41 -5.80 -10.12 -14.75
CA GLU A 41 -4.57 -10.85 -14.43
C GLU A 41 -3.44 -10.56 -15.44
N GLU A 42 -2.85 -9.36 -15.48
CA GLU A 42 -1.66 -9.15 -16.35
C GLU A 42 -0.60 -8.19 -15.77
N PHE A 43 -0.34 -8.10 -14.45
CA PHE A 43 0.71 -7.16 -13.97
C PHE A 43 1.57 -7.57 -12.76
N PHE A 44 1.64 -8.85 -12.37
CA PHE A 44 2.46 -9.27 -11.21
C PHE A 44 3.33 -10.52 -11.44
N SER A 45 3.97 -10.67 -12.60
CA SER A 45 4.94 -11.78 -12.81
C SER A 45 6.42 -11.36 -12.81
N GLU A 46 6.73 -10.06 -12.62
CA GLU A 46 8.10 -9.55 -12.78
C GLU A 46 8.80 -9.16 -11.46
N THR A 47 8.09 -9.07 -10.33
CA THR A 47 8.68 -8.76 -9.02
C THR A 47 8.90 -9.98 -8.12
N GLU A 48 8.34 -11.14 -8.44
CA GLU A 48 8.49 -12.37 -7.64
C GLU A 48 9.75 -13.21 -7.97
N LYS A 49 10.55 -12.83 -8.97
CA LYS A 49 11.78 -13.58 -9.35
C LYS A 49 13.07 -13.13 -8.66
N LEU A 50 13.02 -12.17 -7.74
CA LEU A 50 14.21 -11.62 -7.08
C LEU A 50 14.42 -12.09 -5.63
N ILE A 51 13.54 -12.91 -5.06
CA ILE A 51 13.62 -13.33 -3.64
C ILE A 51 14.03 -14.81 -3.47
N GLU A 52 14.26 -15.56 -4.55
CA GLU A 52 14.58 -17.01 -4.46
C GLU A 52 16.07 -17.33 -4.77
N GLY A 53 16.99 -16.47 -4.34
CA GLY A 53 18.39 -16.59 -4.75
C GLY A 53 19.45 -15.98 -3.83
N ARG A 54 19.30 -16.06 -2.51
CA ARG A 54 20.40 -15.83 -1.54
C ARG A 54 19.92 -16.39 -0.19
N GLY A 55 20.29 -17.59 0.22
CA GLY A 55 21.66 -17.99 0.51
C GLY A 55 21.94 -17.63 1.97
N GLU A 56 21.80 -18.63 2.83
CA GLU A 56 22.15 -18.67 4.26
C GLU A 56 23.36 -17.80 4.60
N GLU A 57 23.26 -16.88 5.56
CA GLU A 57 24.39 -16.37 6.35
C GLU A 57 23.89 -15.56 7.57
N GLU A 58 24.12 -16.17 8.74
CA GLU A 58 24.48 -15.60 10.06
C GLU A 58 23.64 -14.47 10.70
N GLU A 59 23.09 -14.80 11.88
CA GLU A 59 22.60 -13.85 12.87
C GLU A 59 23.76 -12.99 13.41
N GLU A 60 23.85 -11.74 12.97
CA GLU A 60 24.59 -10.69 13.70
C GLU A 60 23.60 -9.66 14.26
N GLU A 61 23.51 -9.60 15.59
CA GLU A 61 22.82 -8.53 16.32
C GLU A 61 23.54 -7.20 16.05
N LEU A 62 22.99 -6.35 15.19
CA LEU A 62 23.46 -4.97 15.04
C LEU A 62 22.85 -4.11 16.16
N SER A 63 23.70 -3.75 17.13
CA SER A 63 23.41 -2.74 18.16
C SER A 63 23.22 -1.35 17.55
N LEU A 64 22.17 -0.65 17.97
CA LEU A 64 21.76 0.70 17.54
C LEU A 64 22.66 1.86 18.03
N GLU A 65 23.99 1.72 18.00
CA GLU A 65 24.89 2.74 18.57
C GLU A 65 25.77 3.53 17.58
N ASP A 66 25.72 3.26 16.27
CA ASP A 66 26.54 4.00 15.29
C ASP A 66 25.71 4.58 14.13
N ILE A 67 24.81 5.53 14.43
CA ILE A 67 24.37 6.51 13.42
C ILE A 67 25.06 7.83 13.77
N GLU A 68 26.26 7.98 13.20
CA GLU A 68 27.00 9.24 13.18
C GLU A 68 26.16 10.36 12.54
N GLU A 69 26.34 11.55 13.09
CA GLU A 69 25.72 12.83 12.76
C GLU A 69 25.68 13.09 11.24
N VAL A 70 24.49 13.32 10.70
CA VAL A 70 24.32 13.91 9.36
C VAL A 70 24.50 15.42 9.49
N PRO A 71 25.48 16.05 8.80
CA PRO A 71 25.66 17.50 8.91
C PRO A 71 24.53 18.24 8.19
N GLU A 72 23.99 19.24 8.89
CA GLU A 72 23.08 20.25 8.38
C GLU A 72 23.77 21.13 7.31
N GLY A 73 23.12 21.29 6.16
CA GLY A 73 23.33 22.42 5.25
C GLY A 73 23.99 22.08 3.90
N LEU A 74 23.60 22.88 2.88
CA LEU A 74 24.04 22.92 1.47
C LEU A 74 23.04 22.22 0.52
N VAL A 75 22.37 22.84 -0.45
CA VAL A 75 22.35 24.20 -1.00
C VAL A 75 20.98 24.41 -1.66
N GLU A 76 20.35 25.57 -1.47
CA GLU A 76 19.25 26.05 -2.31
C GLU A 76 19.79 26.33 -3.72
N GLU A 77 19.47 25.50 -4.71
CA GLU A 77 19.79 25.79 -6.11
C GLU A 77 18.80 26.86 -6.63
N LYS A 78 19.19 28.12 -6.48
CA LYS A 78 18.60 29.24 -7.21
C LYS A 78 19.06 29.12 -8.66
N VAL A 79 18.12 28.83 -9.55
CA VAL A 79 18.31 29.01 -10.99
C VAL A 79 18.31 30.53 -11.24
N GLU A 80 19.49 31.11 -11.41
CA GLU A 80 19.65 32.45 -11.96
C GLU A 80 19.50 32.34 -13.48
N GLU A 81 18.42 32.90 -14.01
CA GLU A 81 18.15 33.04 -15.44
C GLU A 81 19.01 34.20 -15.96
N GLU A 82 20.10 33.87 -16.66
CA GLU A 82 20.94 34.84 -17.36
C GLU A 82 20.13 35.48 -18.51
N VAL A 83 19.84 36.77 -18.36
CA VAL A 83 19.32 37.62 -19.42
C VAL A 83 20.48 37.90 -20.38
N SER A 84 20.46 37.31 -21.57
CA SER A 84 21.36 37.69 -22.65
C SER A 84 20.94 39.05 -23.21
N GLU A 85 21.74 40.07 -22.94
CA GLU A 85 21.67 41.37 -23.60
C GLU A 85 22.16 41.19 -25.05
N GLU A 86 21.28 41.32 -26.04
CA GLU A 86 21.67 41.44 -27.44
C GLU A 86 22.25 42.85 -27.66
N GLU A 87 23.56 42.88 -27.94
CA GLU A 87 24.29 44.06 -28.41
C GLU A 87 23.70 44.53 -29.75
N THR A 88 23.14 45.74 -29.75
CA THR A 88 22.80 46.46 -30.98
C THR A 88 24.08 47.06 -31.55
N GLU A 89 24.63 46.48 -32.62
CA GLU A 89 25.67 47.12 -33.42
C GLU A 89 25.05 48.31 -34.19
N GLU A 90 25.38 49.52 -33.72
CA GLU A 90 25.21 50.77 -34.45
C GLU A 90 26.11 50.74 -35.69
N ILE A 91 25.52 50.73 -36.88
CA ILE A 91 26.28 50.96 -38.12
C ILE A 91 26.52 52.46 -38.23
N GLU A 92 27.76 52.87 -38.00
CA GLU A 92 28.25 54.23 -38.20
C GLU A 92 28.02 54.69 -39.65
N GLU A 93 27.27 55.79 -39.82
CA GLU A 93 27.22 56.57 -41.06
C GLU A 93 28.60 57.21 -41.30
N GLU A 94 29.43 56.61 -42.15
CA GLU A 94 30.59 57.30 -42.70
C GLU A 94 30.12 58.38 -43.70
N GLN A 95 30.15 59.62 -43.24
CA GLN A 95 30.05 60.82 -44.08
C GLN A 95 31.26 60.90 -45.00
N ALA A 96 31.04 60.81 -46.31
CA ALA A 96 32.04 61.17 -47.31
C ALA A 96 32.23 62.71 -47.32
N PRO A 97 33.46 63.22 -47.48
CA PRO A 97 33.71 64.66 -47.57
C PRO A 97 33.25 65.22 -48.92
N GLU A 98 32.56 66.35 -48.87
CA GLU A 98 32.27 67.20 -50.03
C GLU A 98 33.60 67.71 -50.63
N GLU A 99 34.01 67.17 -51.78
CA GLU A 99 35.04 67.80 -52.61
C GLU A 99 34.39 68.76 -53.61
N GLU A 100 34.71 70.04 -53.41
CA GLU A 100 34.50 71.12 -54.37
C GLU A 100 35.07 70.73 -55.73
N THR A 101 34.25 70.78 -56.78
CA THR A 101 34.76 70.81 -58.17
C THR A 101 34.23 72.04 -58.88
N GLU A 102 35.19 72.82 -59.36
CA GLU A 102 35.02 74.06 -60.12
C GLU A 102 34.18 73.85 -61.38
N GLU A 103 33.40 74.89 -61.71
CA GLU A 103 32.69 75.04 -62.97
C GLU A 103 33.64 74.89 -64.16
N VAL A 104 33.37 73.91 -65.04
CA VAL A 104 33.89 73.89 -66.40
C VAL A 104 32.70 73.76 -67.34
N GLU A 105 32.33 74.90 -67.94
CA GLU A 105 31.47 74.96 -69.12
C GLU A 105 32.15 74.19 -70.28
N GLY A 106 31.39 73.32 -70.95
CA GLY A 106 31.66 73.02 -72.36
C GLY A 106 31.42 71.58 -72.81
N GLU A 107 30.61 71.50 -73.87
CA GLU A 107 30.53 70.44 -74.89
C GLU A 107 29.60 69.25 -74.62
N GLU A 108 28.39 69.35 -75.20
CA GLU A 108 27.50 68.23 -75.50
C GLU A 108 28.17 67.23 -76.45
N LEU A 109 28.20 65.95 -76.07
CA LEU A 109 28.50 64.79 -76.92
C LEU A 109 27.52 63.64 -76.58
N PRO A 110 27.25 62.73 -77.53
CA PRO A 110 25.91 62.23 -77.82
C PRO A 110 25.45 61.07 -76.92
N GLU A 111 24.13 60.88 -76.85
CA GLU A 111 23.47 59.72 -76.25
C GLU A 111 23.98 58.42 -76.90
N GLU A 112 24.70 57.59 -76.14
CA GLU A 112 24.99 56.20 -76.50
C GLU A 112 23.79 55.33 -76.07
N GLU A 113 23.19 54.61 -77.01
CA GLU A 113 22.16 53.60 -76.73
C GLU A 113 22.83 52.42 -75.99
N GLU A 114 22.51 52.24 -74.71
CA GLU A 114 22.96 51.09 -73.92
C GLU A 114 22.23 49.81 -74.39
N GLU A 115 22.95 48.89 -75.03
CA GLU A 115 22.45 47.54 -75.32
C GLU A 115 22.42 46.72 -74.00
N GLU A 116 21.21 46.44 -73.48
CA GLU A 116 20.99 45.49 -72.38
C GLU A 116 21.77 44.19 -72.62
N THR A 117 22.66 43.85 -71.69
CA THR A 117 23.41 42.60 -71.77
C THR A 117 22.51 41.40 -71.43
N GLU A 118 22.82 40.22 -71.99
CA GLU A 118 22.06 38.99 -71.68
C GLU A 118 22.13 38.61 -70.19
N GLU A 119 23.12 39.15 -69.46
CA GLU A 119 23.30 38.99 -68.02
C GLU A 119 22.30 39.83 -67.22
N GLU A 120 22.15 41.11 -67.57
CA GLU A 120 21.13 42.00 -66.96
C GLU A 120 19.71 41.47 -67.18
N ARG A 121 19.43 40.89 -68.35
CA ARG A 121 18.13 40.25 -68.60
C ARG A 121 17.88 39.04 -67.72
N ARG A 122 18.92 38.25 -67.42
CA ARG A 122 18.80 37.09 -66.53
C ARG A 122 18.66 37.52 -65.08
N GLU A 123 19.32 38.61 -64.69
CA GLU A 123 19.22 39.20 -63.37
C GLU A 123 17.84 39.82 -63.14
N GLU A 124 17.30 40.56 -64.12
CA GLU A 124 15.94 41.10 -64.05
C GLU A 124 14.88 39.98 -64.04
N GLU A 125 15.08 38.91 -64.82
CA GLU A 125 14.17 37.77 -64.81
C GLU A 125 14.29 36.93 -63.51
N ALA A 126 15.45 36.93 -62.86
CA ALA A 126 15.64 36.33 -61.54
C ALA A 126 14.98 37.18 -60.45
N ALA A 127 15.13 38.50 -60.50
CA ALA A 127 14.47 39.45 -59.60
C ALA A 127 12.94 39.38 -59.73
N ARG A 128 12.40 39.33 -60.96
CA ARG A 128 10.97 39.12 -61.19
C ARG A 128 10.48 37.77 -60.69
N ARG A 129 11.28 36.71 -60.81
CA ARG A 129 10.96 35.39 -60.23
C ARG A 129 11.00 35.38 -58.70
N GLU A 130 11.81 36.23 -58.10
CA GLU A 130 11.90 36.43 -56.65
C GLU A 130 10.75 37.28 -56.11
N GLU A 131 10.32 38.29 -56.87
CA GLU A 131 9.12 39.09 -56.59
C GLU A 131 7.83 38.27 -56.77
N GLU A 132 7.76 37.41 -57.80
CA GLU A 132 6.68 36.41 -57.95
C GLU A 132 6.72 35.31 -56.89
N ARG A 133 7.82 35.17 -56.14
CA ARG A 133 7.95 34.21 -55.03
C ARG A 133 7.17 34.63 -53.78
N GLY A 134 6.41 35.72 -53.86
CA GLY A 134 5.24 36.02 -53.03
C GLY A 134 5.59 36.31 -51.58
N GLU A 135 5.50 37.58 -51.20
CA GLU A 135 5.38 37.95 -49.79
C GLU A 135 4.15 37.24 -49.20
N ILE A 136 4.35 36.49 -48.11
CA ILE A 136 3.22 35.95 -47.35
C ILE A 136 2.41 37.16 -46.87
N PRO A 137 1.12 37.28 -47.22
CA PRO A 137 0.34 38.44 -46.81
C PRO A 137 0.35 38.56 -45.29
N GLY A 138 0.62 39.75 -44.74
CA GLY A 138 0.64 39.98 -43.29
C GLY A 138 -0.64 39.53 -42.57
N ASP A 139 -1.78 39.52 -43.28
CA ASP A 139 -3.07 39.00 -42.81
C ASP A 139 -3.12 37.48 -42.61
N GLU A 140 -2.28 36.73 -43.32
CA GLU A 140 -2.13 35.28 -43.16
C GLU A 140 -1.23 34.97 -41.96
N ILE A 141 -0.12 35.69 -41.81
CA ILE A 141 0.74 35.61 -40.61
C ILE A 141 -0.07 35.93 -39.35
N LYS A 142 -0.89 36.99 -39.39
CA LYS A 142 -1.75 37.37 -38.27
C LYS A 142 -2.76 36.27 -37.89
N ARG A 143 -3.40 35.63 -38.87
CA ARG A 143 -4.32 34.51 -38.63
C ARG A 143 -3.62 33.31 -38.00
N VAL A 144 -2.43 32.96 -38.50
CA VAL A 144 -1.63 31.87 -37.94
C VAL A 144 -1.23 32.14 -36.49
N LEU A 145 -0.86 33.38 -36.16
CA LEU A 145 -0.56 33.78 -34.78
C LEU A 145 -1.80 33.67 -33.86
N GLU A 146 -2.96 34.13 -34.32
CA GLU A 146 -4.22 34.01 -33.56
C GLU A 146 -4.62 32.54 -33.32
N ASP A 147 -4.45 31.67 -34.33
CA ASP A 147 -4.68 30.23 -34.21
C ASP A 147 -3.68 29.57 -33.24
N LEU A 148 -2.41 29.96 -33.30
CA LEU A 148 -1.36 29.47 -32.39
C LEU A 148 -1.66 29.86 -30.93
N GLU A 149 -2.08 31.11 -30.70
CA GLU A 149 -2.50 31.58 -29.38
C GLU A 149 -3.71 30.78 -28.86
N ALA A 150 -4.71 30.54 -29.72
CA ALA A 150 -5.89 29.76 -29.35
C ALA A 150 -5.52 28.31 -29.00
N LEU A 151 -4.63 27.69 -29.78
CA LEU A 151 -4.15 26.34 -29.53
C LEU A 151 -3.36 26.26 -28.23
N THR A 152 -2.50 27.25 -27.96
CA THR A 152 -1.73 27.34 -26.72
C THR A 152 -2.64 27.49 -25.50
N ARG A 153 -3.67 28.33 -25.57
CA ARG A 153 -4.67 28.46 -24.49
C ARG A 153 -5.40 27.14 -24.25
N ASN A 154 -5.80 26.44 -25.31
CA ASN A 154 -6.48 25.15 -25.19
C ASN A 154 -5.60 24.07 -24.57
N LEU A 155 -4.31 24.05 -24.91
CA LEU A 155 -3.34 23.12 -24.33
C LEU A 155 -3.19 23.37 -22.82
N ILE A 156 -2.99 24.62 -22.41
CA ILE A 156 -2.88 25.01 -20.99
C ILE A 156 -4.15 24.63 -20.21
N GLU A 157 -5.33 24.84 -20.79
CA GLU A 157 -6.61 24.48 -20.15
C GLU A 157 -6.72 22.96 -19.95
N LYS A 158 -6.32 22.15 -20.93
CA LYS A 158 -6.30 20.69 -20.82
C LYS A 158 -5.29 20.20 -19.79
N GLU A 159 -4.10 20.78 -19.75
CA GLU A 159 -3.07 20.44 -18.76
C GLU A 159 -3.55 20.73 -17.33
N ARG A 160 -4.22 21.86 -17.11
CA ARG A 160 -4.83 22.19 -15.82
C ARG A 160 -5.92 21.21 -15.41
N GLU A 161 -6.77 20.80 -16.36
CA GLU A 161 -7.82 19.83 -16.06
C GLU A 161 -7.25 18.45 -15.74
N LEU A 162 -6.21 18.02 -16.45
CA LEU A 162 -5.49 16.78 -16.13
C LEU A 162 -4.84 16.84 -14.75
N LEU A 163 -4.21 17.97 -14.40
CA LEU A 163 -3.64 18.16 -13.07
C LEU A 163 -4.72 18.09 -11.99
N ARG A 164 -5.86 18.77 -12.20
CA ARG A 164 -7.00 18.75 -11.27
C ARG A 164 -7.52 17.33 -11.04
N LEU A 165 -7.73 16.57 -12.11
CA LEU A 165 -8.19 15.18 -12.04
C LEU A 165 -7.17 14.28 -11.33
N SER A 166 -5.88 14.51 -11.59
CA SER A 166 -4.81 13.79 -10.92
C SER A 166 -4.78 14.08 -9.42
N GLU A 167 -4.86 15.34 -9.02
CA GLU A 167 -4.91 15.76 -7.62
C GLU A 167 -6.13 15.20 -6.89
N GLU A 168 -7.31 15.21 -7.53
CA GLU A 168 -8.53 14.61 -7.01
C GLU A 168 -8.35 13.10 -6.78
N HIS A 169 -7.81 12.39 -7.77
CA HIS A 169 -7.56 10.95 -7.67
C HIS A 169 -6.53 10.60 -6.59
N PHE A 170 -5.43 11.36 -6.50
CA PHE A 170 -4.43 11.19 -5.44
C PHE A 170 -5.01 11.49 -4.06
N GLY A 171 -5.88 12.50 -3.95
CA GLY A 171 -6.61 12.81 -2.72
C GLY A 171 -7.46 11.64 -2.25
N ASP A 172 -8.24 11.04 -3.17
CA ASP A 172 -9.08 9.88 -2.86
C ASP A 172 -8.25 8.65 -2.46
N LEU A 173 -7.16 8.37 -3.17
CA LEU A 173 -6.24 7.28 -2.83
C LEU A 173 -5.63 7.48 -1.45
N LYS A 174 -5.20 8.71 -1.13
CA LYS A 174 -4.64 9.04 0.18
C LYS A 174 -5.66 8.84 1.29
N MET A 175 -6.91 9.27 1.09
CA MET A 175 -7.97 9.05 2.08
C MET A 175 -8.23 7.56 2.32
N LYS A 176 -8.33 6.75 1.25
CA LYS A 176 -8.51 5.30 1.37
C LYS A 176 -7.35 4.64 2.09
N TYR A 177 -6.12 5.04 1.77
CA TYR A 177 -4.92 4.53 2.43
C TYR A 177 -4.92 4.85 3.93
N GLU A 178 -5.27 6.09 4.31
CA GLU A 178 -5.36 6.49 5.71
C GLU A 178 -6.49 5.76 6.47
N GLU A 179 -7.61 5.48 5.82
CA GLU A 179 -8.70 4.68 6.37
C GLU A 179 -8.28 3.22 6.59
N GLU A 180 -7.69 2.59 5.58
CA GLU A 180 -7.19 1.21 5.66
C GLU A 180 -6.12 1.06 6.74
N LYS A 181 -5.19 2.02 6.81
CA LYS A 181 -4.18 2.06 7.88
C LYS A 181 -4.81 2.11 9.27
N ARG A 182 -5.84 2.94 9.47
CA ARG A 182 -6.56 3.00 10.76
C ARG A 182 -7.23 1.66 11.10
N ASN A 183 -7.89 1.04 10.13
CA ASN A 183 -8.54 -0.25 10.32
C ASN A 183 -7.54 -1.34 10.71
N LEU A 184 -6.38 -1.40 10.04
CA LEU A 184 -5.31 -2.33 10.37
C LEU A 184 -4.73 -2.09 11.77
N GLU A 185 -4.58 -0.83 12.20
CA GLU A 185 -4.12 -0.49 13.56
C GLU A 185 -5.14 -0.94 14.63
N GLU A 186 -6.43 -0.80 14.35
CA GLU A 186 -7.52 -1.27 15.22
C GLU A 186 -7.57 -2.80 15.30
N GLU A 187 -7.46 -3.49 14.17
CA GLU A 187 -7.37 -4.95 14.11
C GLU A 187 -6.15 -5.47 14.88
N ARG A 188 -4.98 -4.85 14.68
CA ARG A 188 -3.76 -5.23 15.42
C ARG A 188 -3.96 -5.13 16.92
N ARG A 189 -4.56 -4.02 17.40
CA ARG A 189 -4.83 -3.84 18.82
C ARG A 189 -5.79 -4.90 19.35
N THR A 190 -6.83 -5.23 18.59
CA THR A 190 -7.81 -6.25 18.98
C THR A 190 -7.14 -7.62 19.10
N LEU A 191 -6.30 -7.99 18.13
CA LEU A 191 -5.52 -9.23 18.15
C LEU A 191 -4.53 -9.27 19.32
N GLU A 192 -3.87 -8.16 19.64
CA GLU A 192 -2.97 -8.06 20.81
C GLU A 192 -3.73 -8.27 22.14
N GLU A 193 -4.94 -7.76 22.26
CA GLU A 193 -5.79 -7.94 23.44
C GLU A 193 -6.30 -9.40 23.56
N GLU A 194 -6.71 -10.00 22.43
CA GLU A 194 -7.12 -11.42 22.38
C GLU A 194 -5.96 -12.36 22.69
N TRP A 195 -4.76 -12.08 22.16
CA TRP A 195 -3.56 -12.86 22.45
C TRP A 195 -3.24 -12.87 23.93
N LYS A 196 -3.28 -11.70 24.60
CA LYS A 196 -3.04 -11.61 26.04
C LYS A 196 -4.04 -12.43 26.84
N ARG A 197 -5.33 -12.38 26.49
CA ARG A 197 -6.35 -13.21 27.14
C ARG A 197 -6.09 -14.69 26.97
N LEU A 198 -5.72 -15.13 25.76
CA LEU A 198 -5.40 -16.52 25.51
C LEU A 198 -4.15 -16.99 26.27
N GLU A 199 -3.15 -16.12 26.42
CA GLU A 199 -1.97 -16.42 27.24
C GLU A 199 -2.34 -16.58 28.73
N GLU A 200 -3.19 -15.69 29.26
CA GLU A 200 -3.72 -15.79 30.63
C GLU A 200 -4.52 -17.08 30.85
N ASP A 201 -5.43 -17.42 29.93
CA ASP A 201 -6.21 -18.66 29.97
C ASP A 201 -5.30 -19.90 29.92
N ARG A 202 -4.26 -19.87 29.08
CA ARG A 202 -3.27 -20.94 28.97
C ARG A 202 -2.50 -21.13 30.28
N GLU A 203 -2.10 -20.04 30.93
CA GLU A 203 -1.46 -20.13 32.24
C GLU A 203 -2.40 -20.68 33.32
N GLU A 204 -3.66 -20.27 33.33
CA GLU A 204 -4.65 -20.79 34.27
C GLU A 204 -4.85 -22.31 34.09
N LEU A 205 -4.96 -22.76 32.83
CA LEU A 205 -5.06 -24.18 32.51
C LEU A 205 -3.83 -24.97 32.99
N LYS A 206 -2.61 -24.44 32.79
CA LYS A 206 -1.38 -25.06 33.32
C LYS A 206 -1.42 -25.21 34.84
N ARG A 207 -1.78 -24.14 35.58
CA ARG A 207 -1.90 -24.21 37.05
C ARG A 207 -2.93 -25.27 37.48
N ARG A 208 -4.07 -25.32 36.79
CA ARG A 208 -5.12 -26.30 37.07
C ARG A 208 -4.67 -27.73 36.81
N GLU A 209 -3.91 -27.96 35.75
CA GLU A 209 -3.31 -29.27 35.45
C GLU A 209 -2.35 -29.71 36.55
N GLU A 210 -1.47 -28.82 37.01
CA GLU A 210 -0.55 -29.09 38.13
C GLU A 210 -1.31 -29.43 39.42
N GLU A 211 -2.36 -28.68 39.75
CA GLU A 211 -3.21 -28.95 40.90
C GLU A 211 -3.88 -30.33 40.82
N LEU A 212 -4.42 -30.68 39.65
CA LEU A 212 -5.08 -31.96 39.42
C LEU A 212 -4.08 -33.11 39.53
N GLY A 213 -2.89 -33.01 38.92
CA GLY A 213 -1.82 -33.99 39.08
C GLY A 213 -1.39 -34.16 40.54
N GLY A 214 -1.37 -33.07 41.31
CA GLY A 214 -1.12 -33.13 42.76
C GLY A 214 -2.25 -33.82 43.55
N ARG A 215 -3.52 -33.66 43.14
CA ARG A 215 -4.66 -34.37 43.75
C ARG A 215 -4.64 -35.86 43.39
N GLU A 216 -4.36 -36.19 42.14
CA GLU A 216 -4.25 -37.57 41.66
C GLU A 216 -3.19 -38.35 42.45
N LYS A 217 -1.99 -37.80 42.60
CA LYS A 217 -0.92 -38.42 43.43
C LYS A 217 -1.35 -38.66 44.88
N ARG A 218 -2.11 -37.73 45.48
CA ARG A 218 -2.63 -37.90 46.85
C ARG A 218 -3.67 -39.01 46.93
N LEU A 219 -4.57 -39.09 45.96
CA LEU A 219 -5.57 -40.14 45.86
C LEU A 219 -4.91 -41.51 45.66
N GLU A 220 -3.88 -41.61 44.83
CA GLU A 220 -3.13 -42.86 44.63
C GLU A 220 -2.49 -43.36 45.94
N VAL A 221 -1.88 -42.46 46.72
CA VAL A 221 -1.33 -42.79 48.04
C VAL A 221 -2.42 -43.23 49.02
N GLU A 222 -3.57 -42.56 49.02
CA GLU A 222 -4.71 -42.92 49.88
C GLU A 222 -5.29 -44.30 49.49
N GLU A 223 -5.39 -44.59 48.19
CA GLU A 223 -5.84 -45.88 47.68
C GLU A 223 -4.89 -47.01 48.11
N MET A 224 -3.57 -46.80 48.06
CA MET A 224 -2.60 -47.78 48.55
C MET A 224 -2.76 -48.04 50.05
N LYS A 225 -2.91 -46.99 50.86
CA LYS A 225 -3.15 -47.14 52.32
C LYS A 225 -4.41 -47.92 52.62
N LEU A 226 -5.51 -47.63 51.93
CA LEU A 226 -6.77 -48.36 52.10
C LEU A 226 -6.64 -49.84 51.69
N LYS A 227 -5.87 -50.15 50.64
CA LYS A 227 -5.56 -51.54 50.26
C LYS A 227 -4.79 -52.26 51.37
N GLU A 228 -3.76 -51.64 51.93
CA GLU A 228 -2.99 -52.20 53.04
C GLU A 228 -3.85 -52.44 54.30
N GLU A 229 -4.69 -51.47 54.67
CA GLU A 229 -5.61 -51.61 55.81
C GLU A 229 -6.62 -52.74 55.60
N ARG A 230 -7.14 -52.86 54.38
CA ARG A 230 -8.06 -53.94 54.01
C ARG A 230 -7.39 -55.32 54.13
N GLU A 231 -6.14 -55.45 53.68
CA GLU A 231 -5.38 -56.70 53.87
C GLU A 231 -5.14 -57.03 55.34
N LYS A 232 -4.79 -56.04 56.16
CA LYS A 232 -4.62 -56.23 57.61
C LYS A 232 -5.91 -56.71 58.27
N LEU A 233 -7.06 -56.11 57.92
CA LEU A 233 -8.37 -56.54 58.43
C LEU A 233 -8.74 -57.95 57.98
N LEU A 234 -8.44 -58.33 56.73
CA LEU A 234 -8.65 -59.69 56.23
C LEU A 234 -7.83 -60.71 57.02
N LYS A 235 -6.53 -60.46 57.22
CA LYS A 235 -5.66 -61.32 58.04
C LYS A 235 -6.17 -61.44 59.47
N MET A 236 -6.60 -60.34 60.08
CA MET A 236 -7.16 -60.35 61.44
C MET A 236 -8.46 -61.16 61.50
N LYS A 237 -9.33 -61.03 60.51
CA LYS A 237 -10.57 -61.82 60.39
C LYS A 237 -10.28 -63.31 60.28
N GLU A 238 -9.30 -63.72 59.46
CA GLU A 238 -8.88 -65.11 59.33
C GLU A 238 -8.31 -65.65 60.65
N SER A 239 -7.43 -64.89 61.31
CA SER A 239 -6.89 -65.29 62.62
C SER A 239 -7.96 -65.45 63.70
N ILE A 240 -8.95 -64.56 63.75
CA ILE A 240 -10.09 -64.69 64.68
C ILE A 240 -10.90 -65.94 64.35
N LYS A 241 -11.14 -66.21 63.06
CA LYS A 241 -11.89 -67.39 62.62
C LYS A 241 -11.18 -68.70 63.02
N GLU A 242 -9.85 -68.77 62.84
CA GLU A 242 -9.05 -69.92 63.28
C GLU A 242 -9.14 -70.13 64.79
N LYS A 243 -8.96 -69.08 65.59
CA LYS A 243 -9.08 -69.17 67.06
C LYS A 243 -10.47 -69.64 67.51
N LEU A 244 -11.54 -69.18 66.85
CA LEU A 244 -12.90 -69.62 67.16
C LEU A 244 -13.09 -71.10 66.84
N LEU A 245 -12.55 -71.60 65.73
CA LEU A 245 -12.60 -73.01 65.36
C LEU A 245 -11.81 -73.88 66.35
N GLU A 246 -10.63 -73.43 66.78
CA GLU A 246 -9.81 -74.11 67.77
C GLU A 246 -10.53 -74.22 69.12
N MET A 247 -11.15 -73.13 69.59
CA MET A 247 -11.98 -73.16 70.80
C MET A 247 -13.20 -74.08 70.66
N ALA A 248 -13.89 -74.07 69.52
CA ALA A 248 -15.03 -74.97 69.30
C ALA A 248 -14.58 -76.44 69.36
N SER A 249 -13.45 -76.78 68.75
CA SER A 249 -12.88 -78.13 68.78
C SER A 249 -12.43 -78.55 70.18
N SER A 250 -11.89 -77.65 71.00
CA SER A 250 -11.50 -77.98 72.38
C SER A 250 -12.73 -78.27 73.25
N PHE A 251 -13.82 -77.52 73.06
CA PHE A 251 -15.09 -77.76 73.76
C PHE A 251 -15.73 -79.11 73.41
N GLU A 252 -15.65 -79.54 72.15
CA GLU A 252 -16.16 -80.87 71.74
C GLU A 252 -15.32 -82.04 72.27
N SER A 253 -14.07 -81.80 72.67
CA SER A 253 -13.20 -82.84 73.23
C SER A 253 -13.32 -83.04 74.76
N GLU A 254 -13.97 -82.11 75.47
CA GLU A 254 -14.17 -82.15 76.94
C GLU A 254 -15.56 -82.69 77.36
N VAL A 255 -16.44 -83.01 76.41
CA VAL A 255 -17.79 -83.58 76.64
C VAL A 255 -17.83 -85.05 76.24
#